data_AF-A0AAV0WI30-F1
#
_entry.id   AF-A0AAV0WI30-F1
#
_cell.length_a   1.000
_cell.length_b   1.000
_cell.length_c   1.000
_cell.angle_alpha   90.00
_cell.angle_beta   90.00
_cell.angle_gamma   90.00
#
_symmetry.space_group_name_H-M   'P 1'
#
loop_
_entity.id
_entity.type
_entity.pdbx_description
1 polymer ?
#
loop_
_entity_poly.entity_id
_entity_poly.type
_entity_poly.pdbx_seq_one_letter_code
_entity_poly.pdbx_strand_id
1 'polypeptide(L)'
;MRTLGCDQKLIALAIDYLRDWTATYGIGSKSLTIRLTRGCLQGSKFGPRLWNICMDPLLKREMPDNVTVVAYADDIAILTAGNTRNEVIRKTERELQIASTWPYERGLTFSREKSVMVPLKGGVKKAEWVSTA
;
A
#
# COMPACT_ATOMS: atom_id res chain seq x y z
N MET A 1 -8.65 -4.91 -11.18
CA MET A 1 -9.77 -4.46 -12.06
C MET A 1 -10.33 -5.62 -12.88
N ARG A 2 -9.54 -6.32 -13.71
CA ARG A 2 -10.02 -7.54 -14.40
C ARG A 2 -10.53 -8.61 -13.44
N THR A 3 -9.76 -8.88 -12.39
CA THR A 3 -10.12 -9.79 -11.30
C THR A 3 -11.33 -9.34 -10.48
N LEU A 4 -11.72 -8.06 -10.58
CA LEU A 4 -12.89 -7.49 -9.91
C LEU A 4 -14.15 -7.53 -10.81
N GLY A 5 -14.07 -8.12 -12.01
CA GLY A 5 -15.18 -8.17 -12.95
C GLY A 5 -15.55 -6.84 -13.59
N CYS A 6 -14.64 -5.86 -13.60
CA CYS A 6 -14.91 -4.55 -14.23
C CYS A 6 -15.13 -4.70 -15.74
N ASP A 7 -16.08 -3.95 -16.29
CA ASP A 7 -16.32 -3.86 -17.73
C ASP A 7 -15.06 -3.43 -18.49
N GLN A 8 -14.90 -3.94 -19.71
CA GLN A 8 -13.73 -3.67 -20.55
C GLN A 8 -13.59 -2.17 -20.88
N LYS A 9 -14.69 -1.42 -21.01
CA LYS A 9 -14.67 0.03 -21.22
C LYS A 9 -14.10 0.76 -20.01
N LEU A 10 -14.47 0.35 -18.80
CA LEU A 10 -13.94 0.95 -17.57
C LEU A 10 -12.44 0.67 -17.41
N ILE A 11 -12.01 -0.54 -17.77
CA ILE A 11 -10.58 -0.90 -17.79
C ILE A 11 -9.83 -0.05 -18.82
N ALA A 12 -10.39 0.11 -20.02
CA ALA A 12 -9.80 0.95 -21.06
C ALA A 12 -9.68 2.42 -20.60
N LEU A 13 -10.73 2.97 -19.96
CA LEU A 13 -10.71 4.32 -19.39
C LEU A 13 -9.66 4.47 -18.29
N ALA A 14 -9.51 3.47 -17.41
CA ALA A 14 -8.49 3.51 -16.36
C ALA A 14 -7.07 3.42 -16.94
N ILE A 15 -6.87 2.66 -18.02
CA ILE A 15 -5.59 2.58 -18.72
C ILE A 15 -5.27 3.90 -19.42
N ASP A 16 -6.24 4.48 -20.12
CA ASP A 16 -6.14 5.78 -20.78
C ASP A 16 -5.80 6.88 -19.77
N TYR A 17 -6.50 6.89 -18.64
CA TYR A 17 -6.21 7.78 -17.52
C TYR A 17 -4.77 7.66 -17.00
N LEU A 18 -4.09 6.51 -17.13
CA LEU A 18 -2.71 6.34 -16.66
C LEU A 18 -1.65 6.57 -17.76
N ARG A 19 -2.05 6.87 -19.01
CA ARG A 19 -1.15 6.96 -20.17
C ARG A 19 -0.84 8.39 -20.60
N ASP A 20 0.37 8.56 -21.14
CA ASP A 20 0.84 9.78 -21.82
C ASP A 20 0.95 11.02 -20.94
N TRP A 21 1.38 10.80 -19.71
CA TRP A 21 1.58 11.86 -18.74
C TRP A 21 2.95 12.50 -18.88
N THR A 22 3.01 13.81 -18.69
CA THR A 22 4.26 14.58 -18.63
C THR A 22 4.28 15.47 -17.41
N ALA A 23 5.44 15.59 -16.77
CA ALA A 23 5.69 16.58 -15.73
C ALA A 23 6.68 17.62 -16.23
N THR A 24 6.36 18.89 -16.05
CA THR A 24 7.25 20.01 -16.38
C THR A 24 7.70 20.69 -15.10
N TYR A 25 9.00 20.87 -14.96
CA TYR A 25 9.62 21.57 -13.85
C TYR A 25 10.47 22.74 -14.36
N GLY A 26 10.24 23.94 -13.85
CA GLY A 26 10.91 25.16 -14.28
C GLY A 26 11.68 25.83 -13.13
N ILE A 27 12.92 26.26 -13.40
CA ILE A 27 13.72 27.12 -12.52
C ILE A 27 14.24 28.29 -13.35
N GLY A 28 13.80 29.51 -13.01
CA GLY A 28 14.16 30.72 -13.76
C GLY A 28 13.69 30.61 -15.22
N SER A 29 14.64 30.75 -16.16
CA SER A 29 14.38 30.62 -17.60
C SER A 29 14.52 29.20 -18.15
N LYS A 30 14.89 28.21 -17.33
CA LYS A 30 15.05 26.81 -17.76
C LYS A 30 13.82 26.01 -17.40
N SER A 31 13.36 25.18 -18.34
CA SER A 31 12.31 24.20 -18.09
C SER A 31 12.75 22.81 -18.55
N LEU A 32 12.35 21.79 -17.80
CA LEU A 32 12.53 20.39 -18.13
C LEU A 32 11.17 19.72 -18.17
N THR A 33 10.85 19.04 -19.26
CA THR A 33 9.65 18.21 -19.37
C THR A 33 10.07 16.75 -19.46
N ILE A 34 9.52 15.92 -18.58
CA ILE A 34 9.75 14.47 -18.55
C ILE A 34 8.43 13.75 -18.80
N ARG A 35 8.49 12.61 -19.49
CA ARG A 35 7.34 11.69 -19.62
C ARG A 35 7.30 10.80 -18.38
N LEU A 36 6.14 10.76 -17.73
CA LEU A 36 5.88 9.89 -16.59
C LEU A 36 5.43 8.52 -17.11
N THR A 37 6.12 7.48 -16.68
CA THR A 37 5.81 6.09 -17.04
C THR A 37 5.08 5.34 -15.93
N ARG A 38 5.00 5.91 -14.73
CA ARG A 38 4.45 5.29 -13.52
C ARG A 38 3.81 6.35 -12.62
N GLY A 39 2.82 5.94 -11.84
CA GLY A 39 2.14 6.78 -10.85
C GLY A 39 0.78 7.30 -11.29
N CYS A 40 0.23 8.21 -10.49
CA CYS A 40 -1.01 8.95 -10.75
C CYS A 40 -0.76 10.45 -10.55
N LEU A 41 -1.63 11.32 -11.06
CA LEU A 41 -1.48 12.78 -10.85
C LEU A 41 -1.64 13.02 -9.36
N GLN A 42 -0.69 13.78 -8.81
CA GLN A 42 -0.91 14.39 -7.52
C GLN A 42 -2.14 15.29 -7.61
N GLY A 43 -3.06 15.16 -6.65
CA GLY A 43 -4.35 15.87 -6.66
C GLY A 43 -5.45 15.18 -7.47
N SER A 44 -5.18 14.01 -8.06
CA SER A 44 -6.25 13.25 -8.71
C SER A 44 -7.22 12.63 -7.72
N LYS A 45 -8.52 12.71 -8.03
CA LYS A 45 -9.56 12.01 -7.26
C LYS A 45 -9.55 10.50 -7.48
N PHE A 46 -9.03 10.05 -8.62
CA PHE A 46 -9.01 8.63 -8.99
C PHE A 46 -7.78 7.89 -8.43
N GLY A 47 -6.66 8.59 -8.19
CA GLY A 47 -5.45 8.00 -7.63
C GLY A 47 -5.67 7.21 -6.33
N PRO A 48 -6.34 7.77 -5.30
CA PRO A 48 -6.62 7.04 -4.06
C PRO A 48 -7.45 5.76 -4.27
N ARG A 49 -8.38 5.77 -5.23
CA ARG A 49 -9.20 4.61 -5.57
C ARG A 49 -8.37 3.51 -6.24
N LEU A 50 -7.45 3.89 -7.12
CA LEU A 50 -6.51 2.96 -7.76
C LEU A 50 -5.54 2.36 -6.74
N TRP A 51 -5.08 3.16 -5.76
CA TRP A 51 -4.26 2.65 -4.66
C TRP A 51 -5.01 1.59 -3.85
N ASN A 52 -6.27 1.85 -3.47
CA ASN A 52 -7.10 0.87 -2.78
C ASN A 52 -7.23 -0.43 -3.59
N ILE A 53 -7.52 -0.34 -4.89
CA ILE A 53 -7.63 -1.52 -5.77
C ILE A 53 -6.31 -2.31 -5.83
N CYS A 54 -5.17 -1.63 -5.80
CA CYS A 54 -3.85 -2.25 -5.85
C CYS A 54 -3.49 -2.98 -4.55
N MET A 55 -3.84 -2.40 -3.40
CA MET A 55 -3.51 -2.95 -2.08
C MET A 55 -4.57 -3.89 -1.52
N ASP A 56 -5.80 -3.86 -2.02
CA ASP A 56 -6.92 -4.72 -1.58
C ASP A 56 -6.53 -6.20 -1.42
N PRO A 57 -5.81 -6.85 -2.36
CA PRO A 57 -5.49 -8.26 -2.18
C PRO A 57 -4.38 -8.53 -1.15
N LEU A 58 -3.49 -7.55 -0.88
CA LEU A 58 -2.53 -7.65 0.22
C LEU A 58 -3.24 -7.56 1.57
N LEU A 59 -4.22 -6.67 1.68
CA LEU A 59 -4.97 -6.42 2.91
C LEU A 59 -6.02 -7.50 3.21
N LYS A 60 -6.58 -8.15 2.18
CA LYS A 60 -7.55 -9.24 2.31
C LYS A 60 -6.93 -10.63 2.47
N ARG A 61 -5.60 -10.74 2.44
CA ARG A 61 -4.92 -12.01 2.69
C ARG A 61 -5.26 -12.49 4.10
N GLU A 62 -5.46 -13.81 4.25
CA GLU A 62 -5.61 -14.41 5.57
C GLU A 62 -4.35 -14.20 6.41
N MET A 63 -4.53 -13.58 7.57
CA MET A 63 -3.46 -13.32 8.53
C MET A 63 -3.42 -14.44 9.57
N PRO A 64 -2.23 -14.88 9.98
CA PRO A 64 -2.11 -15.84 11.07
C PRO A 64 -2.59 -15.24 12.40
N ASP A 65 -2.89 -16.10 13.37
CA ASP A 65 -3.35 -15.66 14.69
C ASP A 65 -2.41 -14.64 15.32
N ASN A 66 -3.03 -13.59 15.88
CA ASN A 66 -2.34 -12.47 16.52
C ASN A 66 -1.48 -11.62 15.57
N VAL A 67 -1.76 -11.66 14.26
CA VAL A 67 -1.26 -10.70 13.29
C VAL A 67 -2.42 -9.86 12.76
N THR A 68 -2.22 -8.56 12.64
CA THR A 68 -3.16 -7.65 12.01
C THR A 68 -2.39 -6.71 11.09
N VAL A 69 -2.84 -6.58 9.86
CA VAL A 69 -2.29 -5.62 8.90
C VAL A 69 -3.32 -4.52 8.69
N VAL A 70 -2.90 -3.28 8.89
CA VAL A 70 -3.72 -2.10 8.61
C VAL A 70 -2.96 -1.19 7.65
N ALA A 71 -3.69 -0.44 6.84
CA ALA A 71 -3.10 0.53 5.95
C ALA A 71 -3.95 1.79 5.88
N TYR A 72 -3.29 2.92 5.71
CA TYR A 72 -3.92 4.22 5.50
C TYR A 72 -3.10 5.00 4.49
N ALA A 73 -3.70 5.34 3.34
CA ALA A 73 -2.94 5.85 2.20
C ALA A 73 -1.71 4.94 1.97
N ASP A 74 -0.54 5.48 1.65
CA ASP A 74 0.68 4.69 1.41
C ASP A 74 1.32 4.06 2.66
N ASP A 75 0.83 4.37 3.87
CA ASP A 75 1.35 3.81 5.12
C ASP A 75 0.72 2.45 5.44
N ILE A 76 1.55 1.49 5.83
CA ILE A 76 1.15 0.14 6.25
C ILE A 76 1.75 -0.16 7.62
N ALA A 77 0.92 -0.67 8.53
CA ALA A 77 1.35 -1.16 9.84
C ALA A 77 1.00 -2.64 10.00
N ILE A 78 2.00 -3.42 10.44
CA ILE A 78 1.87 -4.83 10.80
C ILE A 78 1.96 -4.93 12.32
N LEU A 79 0.85 -5.31 12.94
CA LEU A 79 0.76 -5.52 14.38
C LEU A 79 0.84 -7.01 14.66
N THR A 80 1.85 -7.41 15.44
CA THR A 80 2.08 -8.80 15.82
C THR A 80 2.09 -8.91 17.33
N ALA A 81 1.27 -9.82 17.87
CA ALA A 81 1.27 -10.18 19.28
C ALA A 81 1.75 -11.62 19.50
N GLY A 82 2.36 -11.83 20.67
CA GLY A 82 2.93 -13.11 21.09
C GLY A 82 3.36 -13.05 22.55
N ASN A 83 3.55 -14.22 23.15
CA ASN A 83 3.91 -14.34 24.56
C ASN A 83 5.42 -14.19 24.79
N THR A 84 6.22 -14.33 23.74
CA THR A 84 7.68 -14.18 23.79
C THR A 84 8.18 -13.24 22.71
N ARG A 85 9.30 -12.57 22.98
CA ARG A 85 9.98 -11.73 21.98
C ARG A 85 10.31 -12.50 20.70
N ASN A 86 10.80 -13.73 20.84
CA ASN A 86 11.19 -14.55 19.69
C ASN A 86 9.98 -14.92 18.82
N GLU A 87 8.84 -15.21 19.44
CA GLU A 87 7.58 -15.45 18.71
C GLU A 87 7.16 -14.22 17.91
N VAL A 88 7.18 -13.03 18.54
CA VAL A 88 6.81 -11.76 17.90
C VAL A 88 7.74 -11.47 16.72
N ILE A 89 9.07 -11.56 16.92
CA ILE A 89 10.05 -11.30 15.85
C ILE A 89 9.81 -12.24 14.67
N ARG A 90 9.71 -13.56 14.92
CA ARG A 90 9.56 -14.55 13.86
C ARG A 90 8.27 -14.37 13.06
N LYS A 91 7.17 -14.04 13.73
CA LYS A 91 5.89 -13.72 13.06
C LYS A 91 6.01 -12.43 12.25
N THR A 92 6.56 -11.36 12.83
CA THR A 92 6.74 -10.08 12.13
C THR A 92 7.62 -10.21 10.90
N GLU A 93 8.74 -10.93 10.98
CA GLU A 93 9.64 -11.15 9.83
C GLU A 93 8.95 -11.88 8.69
N ARG A 94 8.19 -12.94 9.00
CA ARG A 94 7.39 -13.68 8.00
C ARG A 94 6.40 -12.75 7.29
N GLU A 95 5.68 -11.94 8.04
CA GLU A 95 4.65 -11.06 7.49
C GLU A 95 5.26 -9.88 6.72
N LEU A 96 6.38 -9.34 7.22
CA LEU A 96 7.14 -8.30 6.55
C LEU A 96 7.68 -8.79 5.20
N GLN A 97 8.14 -10.05 5.11
CA GLN A 97 8.59 -10.63 3.86
C GLN A 97 7.48 -10.64 2.82
N ILE A 98 6.28 -11.10 3.19
CA ILE A 98 5.12 -11.15 2.28
C ILE A 98 4.68 -9.75 1.89
N ALA A 99 4.58 -8.85 2.86
CA ALA A 99 4.25 -7.45 2.62
C ALA A 99 5.28 -6.76 1.72
N SER A 100 6.56 -7.16 1.76
CA SER A 100 7.63 -6.59 0.92
C SER A 100 7.69 -7.19 -0.49
N THR A 101 7.32 -8.46 -0.66
CA THR A 101 7.26 -9.10 -1.97
C THR A 101 6.11 -8.53 -2.82
N TRP A 102 4.94 -8.30 -2.21
CA TRP A 102 3.76 -7.77 -2.91
C TRP A 102 3.98 -6.46 -3.72
N PRO A 103 4.53 -5.39 -3.13
CA PRO A 103 4.82 -4.15 -3.85
C PRO A 103 5.94 -4.37 -4.87
N TYR A 104 6.96 -5.17 -4.54
CA TYR A 104 8.09 -5.43 -5.44
C TYR A 104 7.65 -6.02 -6.78
N GLU A 105 6.74 -7.00 -6.77
CA GLU A 105 6.14 -7.57 -7.99
C GLU A 105 5.38 -6.55 -8.84
N ARG A 106 4.92 -5.45 -8.22
CA ARG A 106 4.23 -4.33 -8.88
C ARG A 106 5.18 -3.15 -9.13
N GLY A 107 6.48 -3.37 -8.90
CA GLY A 107 7.58 -2.43 -8.97
C GLY A 107 7.44 -1.21 -8.05
N LEU A 108 6.80 -1.40 -6.89
CA LEU A 108 6.80 -0.46 -5.77
C LEU A 108 7.87 -0.92 -4.76
N THR A 109 8.39 0.02 -3.99
CA THR A 109 9.40 -0.24 -2.96
C THR A 109 9.06 0.51 -1.69
N PHE A 110 9.16 -0.13 -0.53
CA PHE A 110 9.04 0.57 0.75
C PHE A 110 10.27 1.43 1.03
N SER A 111 10.04 2.58 1.66
CA SER A 111 11.11 3.45 2.12
C SER A 111 11.69 2.93 3.42
N ARG A 112 12.90 2.35 3.37
CA ARG A 112 13.61 1.87 4.55
C ARG A 112 13.81 2.96 5.61
N GLU A 113 14.03 4.20 5.16
CA GLU A 113 14.28 5.35 6.05
C GLU A 113 13.03 5.78 6.82
N LYS A 114 11.84 5.52 6.28
CA LYS A 114 10.55 5.85 6.92
C LYS A 114 9.98 4.68 7.72
N SER A 115 10.40 3.46 7.45
CA SER A 115 9.93 2.27 8.15
C SER A 115 10.52 2.16 9.55
N VAL A 116 9.67 2.04 10.56
CA VAL A 116 10.06 1.91 11.96
C VAL A 116 9.44 0.67 12.61
N MET A 117 10.17 0.06 13.55
CA MET A 117 9.66 -1.01 14.40
C MET A 117 9.52 -0.48 15.83
N VAL A 118 8.33 -0.58 16.41
CA VAL A 118 8.04 -0.13 17.77
C VAL A 118 7.65 -1.34 18.63
N PRO A 119 8.50 -1.79 19.57
CA PRO A 119 8.12 -2.84 20.51
C PRO A 119 7.17 -2.27 21.57
N LEU A 120 6.00 -2.89 21.72
CA LEU A 120 5.01 -2.54 22.73
C LEU A 120 4.88 -3.67 23.74
N LYS A 121 4.94 -3.35 25.04
CA LYS A 121 4.75 -4.30 26.14
C LYS A 121 3.42 -4.01 26.83
N GLY A 122 2.49 -4.95 26.78
CA GLY A 122 1.16 -4.84 27.37
C GLY A 122 0.16 -5.75 26.68
N GLY A 123 -0.99 -5.99 27.31
CA GLY A 123 -2.07 -6.74 26.67
C GLY A 123 -2.72 -5.90 25.57
N VAL A 124 -2.66 -6.35 24.32
CA VAL A 124 -3.44 -5.76 23.24
C VAL A 124 -4.89 -6.21 23.46
N LYS A 125 -5.76 -5.32 23.98
CA LYS A 125 -7.21 -5.58 23.92
C LYS A 125 -7.59 -5.65 22.44
N LYS A 126 -8.32 -6.68 22.03
CA LYS A 126 -8.93 -6.73 20.69
C LYS A 126 -9.67 -5.41 20.48
N ALA A 127 -9.33 -4.68 19.43
CA ALA A 127 -10.10 -3.50 19.04
C ALA A 127 -11.49 -3.98 18.60
N GLU A 128 -12.51 -3.68 19.40
CA GLU A 128 -13.90 -3.78 18.98
C GLU A 128 -14.18 -2.60 18.03
N TRP A 129 -14.20 -2.90 16.74
CA TRP A 129 -14.53 -1.90 15.73
C TRP A 129 -16.04 -1.77 15.61
N VAL A 130 -16.57 -0.60 15.97
CA VAL A 130 -17.93 -0.21 15.58
C VAL A 130 -17.86 0.28 14.14
N SER A 131 -18.30 -0.54 13.20
CA SER A 131 -18.59 -0.14 11.83
C SER A 131 -19.68 0.94 11.88
N THR A 132 -19.30 2.21 11.78
CA THR A 132 -20.28 3.26 11.48
C THR A 132 -20.31 3.41 9.97
N ALA A 133 -21.43 2.99 9.38
CA ALA A 133 -21.74 3.14 7.96
C ALA A 133 -21.94 4.62 7.58
#